data_AF-A0A6B8KFL3-F1
#
_entry.id   AF-A0A6B8KFL3-F1
#
_cell.length_a   1.000
_cell.length_b   1.000
_cell.length_c   1.000
_cell.angle_alpha   90.00
_cell.angle_beta   90.00
_cell.angle_gamma   90.00
#
_symmetry.space_group_name_H-M   'P 1'
#
loop_
_entity.id
_entity.type
_entity.pdbx_description
1 polymer ?
#
loop_
_entity_poly.entity_id
_entity_poly.type
_entity_poly.pdbx_seq_one_letter_code
_entity_poly.pdbx_strand_id
1 'polypeptide(L)' 'MGEVVNLRRARKDRDRRAQEAEAAANRAAFGRTKTERTLSEAEAKLTRERLEAHRLETPDDGESGPSEA' A
#
# COMPACT_ATOMS: atom_id res chain seq x y z
N MET A 1 -41.30 26.05 -15.94
CA MET A 1 -39.99 26.64 -15.58
C MET A 1 -39.03 25.49 -15.36
N GLY A 2 -38.03 25.33 -16.24
CA GLY A 2 -37.08 24.22 -16.17
C GLY A 2 -35.94 24.54 -15.20
N GLU A 3 -35.61 23.60 -14.34
CA GLU A 3 -34.52 23.73 -13.38
C GLU A 3 -33.17 23.73 -14.13
N VAL A 4 -32.37 24.78 -13.98
CA VAL A 4 -31.08 24.91 -14.67
C VAL A 4 -30.06 24.05 -13.93
N VAL A 5 -29.84 22.83 -14.42
CA VAL A 5 -28.87 21.91 -13.82
C VAL A 5 -27.47 22.17 -14.37
N ASN A 6 -26.50 22.39 -13.47
CA ASN A 6 -25.11 22.56 -13.88
C ASN A 6 -24.48 21.21 -14.25
N LEU A 7 -24.41 20.93 -15.55
CA LEU A 7 -23.88 19.68 -16.09
C LEU A 7 -22.40 19.43 -15.74
N ARG A 8 -21.59 20.48 -15.52
CA ARG A 8 -20.18 20.30 -15.09
C ARG A 8 -20.11 19.70 -13.69
N ARG A 9 -20.93 20.21 -12.77
CA ARG A 9 -21.00 19.68 -11.40
C ARG A 9 -21.53 18.25 -11.39
N ALA A 10 -22.59 17.98 -12.16
CA ALA A 10 -23.14 16.63 -12.30
C ALA A 10 -22.12 15.62 -12.83
N ARG A 11 -21.31 16.00 -13.84
CA ARG A 11 -20.21 15.15 -14.35
C ARG A 11 -19.14 14.90 -13.29
N LYS A 12 -18.69 15.95 -12.60
CA LYS A 12 -17.68 15.84 -11.53
C LYS A 12 -18.14 14.92 -10.39
N ASP A 13 -19.42 15.02 -10.01
CA ASP A 13 -19.98 14.19 -8.95
C ASP A 13 -20.12 12.73 -9.40
N ARG A 14 -20.47 12.47 -10.68
CA ARG A 14 -20.44 11.14 -11.27
C ARG A 14 -19.03 10.54 -11.24
N ASP A 15 -18.04 11.30 -11.67
CA ASP A 15 -16.65 10.82 -11.76
C ASP A 15 -16.08 10.56 -10.35
N ARG A 16 -16.44 11.38 -9.35
CA ARG A 16 -16.10 11.13 -7.94
C ARG A 16 -16.72 9.82 -7.42
N ARG A 17 -18.02 9.59 -7.70
CA ARG A 17 -18.70 8.35 -7.30
C ARG A 17 -18.08 7.10 -7.95
N ALA A 18 -17.64 7.21 -9.21
CA ALA A 18 -16.95 6.11 -9.88
C ALA A 18 -15.62 5.76 -9.19
N GLN A 19 -14.82 6.77 -8.84
CA GLN A 19 -13.57 6.59 -8.09
C GLN A 19 -13.81 6.00 -6.70
N GLU A 20 -14.86 6.43 -5.99
CA GLU A 20 -15.23 5.89 -4.69
C GLU A 20 -15.63 4.41 -4.78
N ALA A 21 -16.39 4.02 -5.80
CA ALA A 21 -16.77 2.63 -6.05
C ALA A 21 -15.55 1.75 -6.36
N GLU A 22 -14.64 2.24 -7.19
CA GLU A 22 -13.37 1.56 -7.49
C GLU A 22 -12.50 1.43 -6.23
N ALA A 23 -12.43 2.48 -5.40
CA ALA A 23 -11.73 2.44 -4.13
C ALA A 23 -12.36 1.41 -3.16
N ALA A 24 -13.69 1.31 -3.11
CA ALA A 24 -14.39 0.32 -2.30
C ALA A 24 -14.11 -1.11 -2.80
N ALA A 25 -14.14 -1.33 -4.12
CA ALA A 25 -13.79 -2.61 -4.74
C ALA A 25 -12.34 -2.99 -4.43
N ASN A 26 -11.40 -2.05 -4.51
CA ASN A 26 -10.00 -2.27 -4.18
C ASN A 26 -9.80 -2.57 -2.67
N ARG A 27 -10.54 -1.91 -1.78
CA ARG A 27 -10.54 -2.25 -0.34
C ARG A 27 -11.05 -3.66 -0.09
N ALA A 28 -12.11 -4.06 -0.78
CA ALA A 28 -12.67 -5.41 -0.64
C ALA A 28 -11.76 -6.49 -1.26
N ALA A 29 -11.19 -6.22 -2.44
CA ALA A 29 -10.36 -7.17 -3.17
C ALA A 29 -8.96 -7.33 -2.58
N PHE A 30 -8.35 -6.24 -2.11
CA PHE A 30 -6.96 -6.24 -1.65
C PHE A 30 -6.82 -6.06 -0.13
N GLY A 31 -7.93 -5.80 0.59
CA GLY A 31 -7.99 -5.71 2.06
C GLY A 31 -7.24 -4.52 2.67
N ARG A 32 -6.30 -3.92 1.94
CA ARG A 32 -5.47 -2.78 2.35
C ARG A 32 -5.41 -1.77 1.22
N THR A 33 -5.57 -0.50 1.56
CA THR A 33 -5.38 0.60 0.62
C THR A 33 -3.89 0.77 0.27
N LYS A 34 -3.61 1.44 -0.86
CA LYS A 34 -2.22 1.73 -1.28
C LYS A 34 -1.43 2.45 -0.18
N THR A 35 -2.07 3.39 0.52
CA THR A 35 -1.47 4.17 1.61
C THR A 35 -1.12 3.30 2.82
N GLU A 36 -2.01 2.38 3.21
CA GLU A 36 -1.74 1.43 4.30
C GLU A 36 -0.63 0.45 3.93
N ARG A 37 -0.60 0.00 2.67
CA ARG A 37 0.47 -0.86 2.18
C ARG A 37 1.83 -0.16 2.25
N THR A 38 1.93 1.08 1.77
CA THR A 38 3.19 1.85 1.81
C THR A 38 3.66 2.13 3.23
N LEU A 39 2.73 2.39 4.16
CA LEU A 39 3.06 2.62 5.57
C LEU A 39 3.60 1.34 6.21
N SER A 40 2.90 0.21 6.01
CA SER A 40 3.34 -1.10 6.52
C SER A 40 4.68 -1.54 5.91
N GLU A 41 4.93 -1.28 4.62
CA GLU A 41 6.22 -1.56 3.98
C GLU A 41 7.35 -0.72 4.59
N ALA A 42 7.11 0.57 4.86
CA ALA A 42 8.08 1.45 5.49
C ALA A 42 8.39 1.03 6.94
N GLU A 43 7.36 0.66 7.71
CA GLU A 43 7.53 0.11 9.06
C GLU A 43 8.33 -1.19 9.04
N ALA A 44 8.01 -2.11 8.13
CA ALA A 44 8.71 -3.38 7.98
C ALA A 44 10.19 -3.20 7.57
N LYS A 45 10.50 -2.15 6.79
CA LYS A 45 11.88 -1.79 6.44
C LYS A 45 12.63 -1.26 7.65
N LEU A 46 12.03 -0.34 8.39
CA LEU A 46 12.62 0.23 9.61
C LEU A 46 12.89 -0.86 10.66
N THR A 47 11.96 -1.78 10.85
CA THR A 47 12.16 -2.91 11.79
C THR A 47 13.29 -3.81 11.33
N ARG A 48 13.38 -4.12 10.03
CA ARG A 48 14.49 -4.91 9.48
C ARG A 48 15.83 -4.22 9.69
N GLU A 49 15.93 -2.94 9.35
CA GLU A 49 17.16 -2.15 9.56
C GLU A 49 17.56 -2.10 11.04
N ARG A 50 16.60 -1.95 11.95
CA ARG A 50 16.87 -2.02 13.40
C ARG A 50 17.37 -3.39 13.82
N LEU A 51 16.74 -4.46 13.35
CA LEU A 51 17.16 -5.82 13.68
C LEU A 51 18.57 -6.12 13.15
N GLU A 52 18.87 -5.72 11.91
CA GLU A 52 20.20 -5.83 11.32
C GLU A 52 21.24 -5.01 12.11
N ALA A 53 20.92 -3.77 12.49
CA ALA A 53 21.82 -2.93 13.29
C ALA A 53 22.10 -3.49 14.69
N HIS A 54 21.19 -4.30 15.23
CA HIS A 54 21.34 -4.98 16.52
C HIS A 54 21.80 -6.43 16.38
N ARG A 55 22.07 -6.91 15.16
CA ARG A 55 22.57 -8.25 14.93
C ARG A 55 24.02 -8.34 15.41
N LEU A 56 24.26 -9.21 16.39
CA LEU A 56 25.60 -9.64 16.74
C LEU A 56 25.96 -10.76 15.76
N GLU A 57 26.97 -10.55 14.93
CA GLU A 57 27.53 -11.62 14.09
C GLU A 57 28.19 -12.65 15.01
N THR A 58 27.53 -13.78 15.23
CA THR A 58 28.20 -14.94 15.84
C THR A 58 29.05 -15.64 14.78
N PRO A 59 30.21 -16.23 15.14
CA PRO A 59 31.12 -16.84 14.17
C PRO A 59 30.51 -18.01 13.36
N ASP A 60 29.30 -18.47 13.70
CA ASP A 60 28.54 -19.51 13.00
C ASP A 60 27.68 -18.95 11.84
N ASP A 61 27.40 -17.65 11.81
CA ASP A 61 26.57 -16.99 10.78
C ASP A 61 27.28 -16.86 9.41
N GLY A 62 28.58 -17.14 9.34
CA GLY A 62 29.41 -17.01 8.14
C GLY A 62 29.41 -18.23 7.20
N GLU A 63 28.78 -19.35 7.58
CA GLU A 63 28.88 -20.61 6.81
C GLU A 63 27.61 -20.97 6.01
N SER A 64 26.64 -20.05 5.94
CA SER A 64 25.42 -20.20 5.13
C SER A 64 25.43 -19.30 3.88
N GLY A 65 26.46 -19.41 3.05
CA GLY A 65 26.47 -18.97 1.64
C GLY A 65 26.01 -20.12 0.71
N PRO A 66 25.53 -19.85 -0.52
CA PRO A 66 24.61 -20.73 -1.23
C PRO A 66 25.26 -22.07 -1.62
N SER A 67 24.62 -23.17 -1.23
CA SER A 67 24.83 -24.47 -1.85
C SER A 67 24.29 -24.44 -3.28
N GLU A 68 25.11 -23.99 -4.24
CA GLU A 68 24.92 -24.30 -5.66
C GLU A 68 25.16 -25.81 -5.86
N ALA A 69 24.17 -26.47 -6.48
CA ALA A 69 24.27 -27.81 -7.05
C ALA A 69 24.13 -27.72 -8.56
#